data_AF-A0A920P6I7-F1
#
_entry.id   AF-A0A920P6I7-F1
#
_cell.length_a   1.000
_cell.length_b   1.000
_cell.length_c   1.000
_cell.angle_alpha   90.00
_cell.angle_beta   90.00
_cell.angle_gamma   90.00
#
_symmetry.space_group_name_H-M   'P 1'
#
loop_
_entity.id
_entity.type
_entity.pdbx_description
1 polymer ?
#
loop_
_entity_poly.entity_id
_entity_poly.type
_entity_poly.pdbx_seq_one_letter_code
_entity_poly.pdbx_strand_id
1 'polypeptide(L)'
;MRYDNNESNLLRRSDHWPFLQNGVPAVWFHTGLHPDYHRAGDTAERIEYEKMTRIVRLVHQTSWNVAQGDARPSLQEMGSRPRS
;
A
#
# COMPACT_ATOMS: atom_id res chain seq x y z
N MET A 1 -10.99 -2.61 -6.60
CA MET A 1 -9.79 -3.01 -5.84
C MET A 1 -10.25 -3.74 -4.59
N ARG A 2 -9.61 -4.84 -4.19
CA ARG A 2 -9.98 -5.66 -3.00
C ARG A 2 -10.16 -4.86 -1.70
N TYR A 3 -9.53 -3.69 -1.62
CA TYR A 3 -9.47 -2.82 -0.44
C TYR A 3 -10.26 -1.50 -0.59
N ASP A 4 -10.97 -1.31 -1.70
CA ASP A 4 -11.77 -0.10 -1.99
C ASP A 4 -13.22 -0.48 -2.29
N ASN A 5 -14.16 0.37 -1.88
CA ASN A 5 -15.61 0.19 -2.01
C ASN A 5 -16.15 -1.11 -1.37
N ASN A 6 -15.67 -1.41 -0.15
CA ASN A 6 -16.23 -2.42 0.75
C ASN A 6 -16.38 -1.83 2.16
N GLU A 7 -17.01 -2.57 3.08
CA GLU A 7 -17.25 -2.11 4.47
C GLU A 7 -15.98 -1.64 5.20
N SER A 8 -14.84 -2.27 4.91
CA SER A 8 -13.58 -1.95 5.57
C SER A 8 -12.91 -0.69 5.00
N ASN A 9 -13.15 -0.37 3.72
CA ASN A 9 -12.61 0.76 2.96
C ASN A 9 -11.13 1.07 3.22
N LEU A 10 -10.31 0.03 3.29
CA LEU A 10 -8.93 0.13 3.79
C LEU A 10 -8.02 1.02 2.93
N LEU A 11 -8.29 1.15 1.63
CA LEU A 11 -7.56 2.07 0.75
C LEU A 11 -7.61 3.52 1.28
N ARG A 12 -8.68 3.92 1.97
CA ARG A 12 -8.87 5.28 2.47
C ARG A 12 -8.44 5.48 3.93
N ARG A 13 -7.89 4.43 4.56
CA ARG A 13 -7.59 4.37 6.01
C ARG A 13 -6.09 4.36 6.32
N SER A 14 -5.30 4.95 5.42
CA SER A 14 -3.84 5.07 5.57
C SER A 14 -3.38 6.39 4.93
N ASP A 15 -2.19 6.83 5.31
CA ASP A 15 -1.65 8.17 5.00
C ASP A 15 -1.42 8.45 3.52
N HIS A 16 -1.44 7.43 2.67
CA HIS A 16 -1.32 7.58 1.22
C HIS A 16 -2.60 8.11 0.57
N TRP A 17 -3.75 8.06 1.24
CA TRP A 17 -5.04 8.43 0.65
C TRP A 17 -5.12 9.89 0.17
N PRO A 18 -4.68 10.90 0.94
CA PRO A 18 -4.66 12.29 0.47
C PRO A 18 -3.82 12.49 -0.81
N PHE A 19 -2.75 11.71 -1.00
CA PHE A 19 -1.93 11.77 -2.22
C PHE A 19 -2.73 11.29 -3.43
N LEU A 20 -3.38 10.13 -3.32
CA LEU A 20 -4.23 9.60 -4.37
C LEU A 20 -5.40 10.53 -4.71
N GLN A 21 -6.02 11.15 -3.71
CA GLN A 21 -7.10 12.13 -3.94
C GLN A 21 -6.64 13.37 -4.72
N ASN A 22 -5.37 13.75 -4.60
CA ASN A 22 -4.79 14.91 -5.28
C ASN A 22 -3.99 14.53 -6.53
N GLY A 23 -4.20 13.32 -7.08
CA GLY A 23 -3.55 12.89 -8.32
C GLY A 23 -2.05 12.60 -8.18
N VAL A 24 -1.53 12.51 -6.96
CA VAL A 24 -0.14 12.12 -6.69
C VAL A 24 -0.06 10.59 -6.63
N PRO A 25 0.77 9.94 -7.45
CA PRO A 25 0.94 8.49 -7.41
C PRO A 25 1.45 8.04 -6.04
N ALA A 26 0.82 7.00 -5.48
CA ALA A 26 1.25 6.39 -4.23
C ALA A 26 1.19 4.87 -4.34
N VAL A 27 2.11 4.21 -3.64
CA VAL A 27 2.15 2.75 -3.48
C VAL A 27 1.94 2.43 -2.01
N TRP A 28 1.04 1.48 -1.73
CA TRP A 28 0.71 1.07 -0.38
C TRP A 28 1.15 -0.38 -0.14
N PHE A 29 2.22 -0.56 0.65
CA PHE A 29 2.70 -1.88 1.06
C PHE A 29 1.93 -2.34 2.29
N HIS A 30 1.03 -3.30 2.11
CA HIS A 30 0.13 -3.77 3.15
C HIS A 30 -0.10 -5.28 3.04
N THR A 31 -0.15 -5.97 4.19
CA THR A 31 -0.35 -7.43 4.25
C THR A 31 -1.79 -7.85 4.56
N GLY A 32 -2.73 -6.90 4.71
CA GLY A 32 -4.06 -7.17 5.25
C GLY A 32 -4.15 -6.84 6.75
N LEU A 33 -5.37 -6.84 7.27
CA LEU A 33 -5.61 -6.85 8.72
C LEU A 33 -5.29 -8.22 9.31
N HIS A 34 -4.95 -8.25 10.59
CA HIS A 34 -4.67 -9.48 11.36
C HIS A 34 -5.55 -9.54 12.62
N PRO A 35 -5.71 -10.72 13.25
CA PRO A 35 -6.60 -10.90 14.41
C PRO A 35 -6.28 -10.02 15.62
N ASP A 36 -5.03 -9.55 15.72
CA ASP A 36 -4.55 -8.71 16.82
C ASP A 36 -4.54 -7.21 16.50
N TYR A 37 -5.01 -6.79 15.31
CA TYR A 37 -5.07 -5.38 14.94
C TYR A 37 -5.89 -4.57 15.96
N HIS A 38 -5.32 -3.48 16.50
CA HIS A 38 -5.92 -2.65 17.57
C HIS A 38 -6.17 -3.43 18.88
N ARG A 39 -5.37 -4.46 19.16
CA ARG A 39 -5.45 -5.26 20.39
C ARG A 39 -4.06 -5.37 21.03
N ALA A 40 -4.04 -5.70 22.31
CA ALA A 40 -2.80 -5.87 23.08
C ALA A 40 -1.88 -7.00 22.55
N GLY A 41 -2.40 -7.89 21.71
CA GLY A 41 -1.63 -8.96 21.08
C GLY A 41 -0.72 -8.51 19.93
N ASP A 42 -0.84 -7.27 19.45
CA ASP A 42 0.01 -6.69 18.40
C ASP A 42 1.41 -6.37 18.95
N THR A 43 2.22 -7.41 19.10
CA THR A 43 3.53 -7.37 19.74
C THR A 43 4.63 -7.88 18.82
N ALA A 44 5.88 -7.52 19.12
CA ALA A 44 7.04 -7.85 18.29
C ALA A 44 7.23 -9.37 18.11
N GLU A 45 6.88 -10.16 19.12
CA GLU A 45 7.02 -11.62 19.10
C GLU A 45 6.09 -12.28 18.07
N ARG A 46 5.04 -11.59 17.62
CA ARG A 46 4.12 -12.07 16.57
C ARG A 46 4.55 -11.70 15.15
N ILE A 47 5.67 -11.00 14.99
CA ILE A 47 6.17 -10.59 13.67
C ILE A 47 6.80 -11.78 12.94
N GLU A 48 6.37 -12.01 11.70
CA GLU A 48 7.02 -12.93 10.78
C GLU A 48 8.27 -12.29 10.14
N TYR A 49 9.39 -12.31 10.86
CA TYR A 49 10.61 -11.57 10.50
C TYR A 49 11.18 -11.91 9.11
N GLU A 50 11.11 -13.16 8.66
CA GLU A 50 11.56 -13.55 7.32
C GLU A 50 10.68 -12.94 6.22
N LYS A 51 9.37 -12.86 6.45
CA LYS A 51 8.44 -12.20 5.54
C LYS A 51 8.66 -10.68 5.56
N MET A 52 8.80 -10.09 6.75
CA MET A 52 9.09 -8.66 6.92
C MET A 52 10.37 -8.28 6.18
N THR A 53 11.44 -9.08 6.30
CA THR A 53 12.71 -8.83 5.61
C THR A 53 12.53 -8.76 4.09
N ARG A 54 11.75 -9.68 3.51
CA ARG A 54 11.44 -9.68 2.08
C ARG A 54 10.66 -8.43 1.67
N ILE A 55 9.69 -8.01 2.47
CA ILE A 55 8.92 -6.79 2.23
C ILE A 55 9.82 -5.55 2.31
N VAL A 56 10.66 -5.44 3.34
CA VAL A 56 11.59 -4.31 3.51
C VAL A 56 12.56 -4.20 2.33
N ARG A 57 13.12 -5.33 1.86
CA ARG A 57 13.97 -5.35 0.66
C ARG A 57 13.21 -4.88 -0.59
N LEU A 58 11.96 -5.30 -0.75
CA LEU A 58 11.10 -4.84 -1.85
C LEU A 58 10.86 -3.33 -1.76
N VAL A 59 10.44 -2.81 -0.61
CA VAL A 59 10.21 -1.38 -0.38
C VAL A 59 11.47 -0.58 -0.71
N HIS A 60 12.62 -0.99 -0.18
CA HIS A 60 13.91 -0.36 -0.46
C HIS A 60 14.21 -0.34 -1.96
N GLN A 61 14.12 -1.49 -2.64
CA GLN A 61 14.44 -1.56 -4.07
C GLN A 61 13.47 -0.73 -4.91
N THR A 62 12.18 -0.72 -4.57
CA THR A 62 11.18 0.12 -5.25
C THR A 62 11.49 1.60 -5.06
N SER A 63 11.76 2.04 -3.83
CA SER A 63 12.15 3.43 -3.53
C SER A 63 13.43 3.83 -4.24
N TRP A 64 14.44 2.94 -4.26
CA TRP A 64 15.69 3.16 -4.98
C TRP A 64 15.46 3.34 -6.47
N ASN A 65 14.70 2.45 -7.10
CA ASN A 65 14.41 2.52 -8.53
C ASN A 65 13.64 3.80 -8.90
N VAL A 66 12.70 4.24 -8.06
CA VAL A 66 11.98 5.51 -8.26
C VAL A 66 12.92 6.70 -8.13
N ALA A 67 13.85 6.68 -7.17
CA ALA A 67 14.80 7.76 -6.96
C ALA A 67 15.86 7.86 -8.08
N GLN A 68 16.22 6.74 -8.70
CA GLN A 68 17.21 6.67 -9.79
C GLN A 68 16.58 6.80 -11.19
N GLY A 69 15.25 6.75 -11.31
CA GLY A 69 14.58 6.82 -12.60
C GLY A 69 14.53 8.24 -13.15
N ASP A 70 14.78 8.40 -14.45
CA ASP A 70 14.67 9.70 -15.13
C ASP A 70 13.22 10.20 -15.26
N ALA A 71 12.27 9.26 -15.29
CA ALA A 71 10.85 9.55 -15.42
C ALA A 71 10.18 9.64 -14.05
N ARG A 72 9.35 10.68 -13.87
CA ARG A 72 8.50 10.80 -12.68
C ARG A 72 7.42 9.71 -12.72
N PRO A 73 7.09 9.08 -11.58
CA PRO A 73 5.93 8.19 -11.51
C PRO A 73 4.68 8.94 -11.99
N SER A 74 3.86 8.24 -12.78
CA SER A 74 2.56 8.73 -13.21
C SER A 74 1.48 7.77 -12.75
N LEU A 75 0.29 8.30 -12.48
CA LEU A 75 -0.89 7.47 -12.42
C LEU A 75 -1.12 6.94 -13.83
N GLN A 76 -1.13 5.63 -14.01
CA GLN A 76 -1.72 5.08 -15.23
C GLN A 76 -3.20 5.45 -15.20
N GLU A 77 -3.72 5.97 -16.30
CA GLU A 77 -5.16 6.13 -16.45
C GLU A 77 -5.79 4.76 -16.15
N MET A 78 -6.63 4.68 -15.12
CA MET A 78 -7.53 3.53 -15.01
C MET A 78 -8.39 3.61 -16.25
N GLY A 79 -8.04 2.85 -17.29
CA GLY A 79 -8.78 2.81 -18.54
C GLY A 79 -10.26 2.77 -18.22
N SER A 80 -11.01 3.72 -18.78
CA SER A 80 -12.42 3.95 -18.52
C SER A 80 -13.13 2.62 -18.30
N ARG A 81 -13.57 2.35 -17.06
CA ARG A 81 -14.49 1.23 -16.84
C ARG A 81 -15.64 1.41 -17.83
N PRO A 82 -15.96 0.42 -18.67
CA PRO A 82 -17.18 0.48 -19.44
C PRO A 82 -18.33 0.72 -18.46
N ARG A 83 -19.14 1.74 -18.72
CA ARG A 83 -20.44 1.85 -18.05
C ARG A 83 -21.28 0.70 -18.58
N SER A 84 -21.44 -0.36 -17.79
CA SER A 84 -22.50 -1.36 -17.94
C SER A 84 -23.18 -1.53 -16.61
#